data_AF-A0A0R3PIC7-F1
#
_entry.id   AF-A0A0R3PIC7-F1
#
_cell.length_a   1.000
_cell.length_b   1.000
_cell.length_c   1.000
_cell.angle_alpha   90.00
_cell.angle_beta   90.00
_cell.angle_gamma   90.00
#
_symmetry.space_group_name_H-M   'P 1'
#
loop_
_entity.id
_entity.type
_entity.pdbx_description
1 polymer ?
#
loop_
_entity_poly.entity_id
_entity_poly.type
_entity_poly.pdbx_seq_one_letter_code
_entity_poly.pdbx_strand_id
1 'polypeptide(L)'
;KDPHGVVVNALLPGKDNSAFLYNFGETVSIVMWLDGWEPDSYYDKIASNMERGFHTLCLLDIKTKEQSLENMMRGRNIFEPPRYLTCSEAARQLLIILERKRKAGIEPVYNESSPCVGLARVGWDDQKIVFCSLKEMSQYDLGPPLHCMILPGQMHPLEVEMLDTFKPATV
;
A
#
# COMPACT_ATOMS: atom_id res chain seq x y z
N LYS A 1 13.90 9.84 9.18
CA LYS A 1 13.21 8.96 10.16
C LYS A 1 12.95 7.64 9.45
N ASP A 2 13.15 6.52 10.14
CA ASP A 2 12.81 5.20 9.61
C ASP A 2 11.30 5.13 9.27
N PRO A 3 10.92 4.77 8.04
CA PRO A 3 9.51 4.72 7.63
C PRO A 3 8.69 3.71 8.44
N HIS A 4 9.31 2.61 8.90
CA HIS A 4 8.63 1.65 9.78
C HIS A 4 8.28 2.31 11.12
N GLY A 5 9.23 2.95 11.78
CA GLY A 5 8.98 3.67 13.03
C GLY A 5 7.90 4.76 12.94
N VAL A 6 7.82 5.49 11.82
CA VAL A 6 6.77 6.50 11.62
C VAL A 6 5.38 5.86 11.52
N VAL A 7 5.26 4.80 10.70
CA VAL A 7 4.00 4.09 10.49
C VAL A 7 3.54 3.38 11.76
N VAL A 8 4.45 2.73 12.49
CA VAL A 8 4.08 2.03 13.73
C VAL A 8 3.69 3.00 14.83
N ASN A 9 4.35 4.14 14.96
CA ASN A 9 3.92 5.17 15.90
C ASN A 9 2.54 5.76 15.53
N ALA A 10 2.19 5.79 14.24
CA ALA A 10 0.88 6.24 13.79
C ALA A 10 -0.24 5.25 14.12
N LEU A 11 0.04 3.94 14.01
CA LEU A 11 -0.88 2.88 14.43
C LEU A 11 -1.05 2.87 15.95
N LEU A 12 0.02 3.18 16.70
CA LEU A 12 0.08 2.97 18.16
C LEU A 12 0.81 4.12 18.88
N PRO A 13 0.20 5.31 18.97
CA PRO A 13 0.84 6.46 19.61
C PRO A 13 1.03 6.22 21.11
N GLY A 14 2.28 6.33 21.58
CA GLY A 14 2.62 6.25 23.01
C GLY A 14 2.56 4.85 23.63
N LYS A 15 2.44 3.78 22.83
CA LYS A 15 2.50 2.39 23.31
C LYS A 15 3.80 1.72 22.86
N ASP A 16 4.39 0.93 23.76
CA ASP A 16 5.59 0.14 23.46
C ASP A 16 5.17 -1.13 22.70
N ASN A 17 5.22 -1.09 21.37
CA ASN A 17 4.79 -2.17 20.48
C ASN A 17 5.90 -2.63 19.55
N SER A 18 7.09 -2.75 20.13
CA SER A 18 8.30 -3.25 19.48
C SER A 18 8.06 -4.56 18.71
N ALA A 19 7.16 -5.43 19.17
CA ALA A 19 6.76 -6.67 18.49
C ALA A 19 6.22 -6.47 17.05
N PHE A 20 5.31 -5.50 16.81
CA PHE A 20 4.78 -5.22 15.47
C PHE A 20 5.85 -4.62 14.54
N LEU A 21 6.76 -3.83 15.12
CA LEU A 21 7.92 -3.25 14.44
C LEU A 21 8.93 -4.32 13.98
N TYR A 22 9.20 -5.31 14.83
CA TYR A 22 10.18 -6.38 14.54
C TYR A 22 9.69 -7.40 13.51
N ASN A 23 8.39 -7.38 13.15
CA ASN A 23 7.81 -8.34 12.22
C ASN A 23 7.68 -7.82 10.78
N PHE A 24 8.33 -6.70 10.44
CA PHE A 24 8.41 -6.21 9.06
C PHE A 24 9.55 -6.87 8.28
N GLY A 25 9.24 -7.30 7.06
CA GLY A 25 10.19 -7.81 6.08
C GLY A 25 10.74 -6.70 5.17
N GLU A 26 11.13 -7.06 3.95
CA GLU A 26 11.61 -6.08 2.96
C GLU A 26 10.52 -5.05 2.64
N THR A 27 10.86 -3.75 2.71
CA THR A 27 9.97 -2.69 2.21
C THR A 27 9.89 -2.72 0.69
N VAL A 28 8.68 -2.58 0.15
CA VAL A 28 8.39 -2.67 -1.28
C VAL A 28 7.87 -1.34 -1.80
N SER A 29 8.23 -0.97 -3.03
CA SER A 29 7.64 0.18 -3.74
C SER A 29 6.65 -0.30 -4.80
N ILE A 30 5.39 0.12 -4.69
CA ILE A 30 4.37 -0.13 -5.71
C ILE A 30 4.36 1.05 -6.67
N VAL A 31 4.66 0.79 -7.93
CA VAL A 31 4.78 1.80 -8.98
C VAL A 31 3.46 2.05 -9.70
N MET A 32 3.28 3.27 -10.21
CA MET A 32 2.09 3.60 -10.99
C MET A 32 2.15 2.94 -12.37
N TRP A 33 1.14 2.14 -12.70
CA TRP A 33 0.98 1.63 -14.07
C TRP A 33 0.70 2.74 -15.07
N LEU A 34 1.26 2.56 -16.27
CA LEU A 34 1.07 3.42 -17.42
C LEU A 34 0.59 2.58 -18.61
N ASP A 35 0.10 3.26 -19.65
CA ASP A 35 -0.31 2.58 -20.88
C ASP A 35 0.86 1.77 -21.46
N GLY A 36 0.66 0.45 -21.57
CA GLY A 36 1.67 -0.48 -22.08
C GLY A 36 2.81 -0.81 -21.10
N TRP A 37 2.77 -0.31 -19.85
CA TRP A 37 3.77 -0.61 -18.83
C TRP A 37 3.13 -0.88 -17.47
N GLU A 38 2.98 -2.17 -17.15
CA GLU A 38 2.30 -2.67 -15.96
C GLU A 38 3.21 -3.66 -15.20
N PRO A 39 4.30 -3.18 -14.59
CA PRO A 39 5.21 -4.04 -13.84
C PRO A 39 4.50 -4.67 -12.65
N ASP A 40 4.86 -5.91 -12.33
CA ASP A 40 4.29 -6.70 -11.25
C ASP A 40 5.35 -7.29 -10.30
N SER A 41 6.64 -6.98 -10.50
CA SER A 41 7.75 -7.55 -9.73
C SER A 41 7.68 -7.28 -8.21
N TYR A 42 6.97 -6.24 -7.80
CA TYR A 42 6.71 -5.95 -6.40
C TYR A 42 5.79 -6.99 -5.73
N TYR A 43 4.96 -7.71 -6.51
CA TYR A 43 4.15 -8.82 -6.00
C TYR A 43 5.05 -9.91 -5.40
N ASP A 44 6.11 -10.32 -6.10
CA ASP A 44 6.93 -11.46 -5.68
C ASP A 44 7.65 -11.17 -4.35
N LYS A 45 8.00 -9.90 -4.11
CA LYS A 45 8.56 -9.44 -2.83
C LYS A 45 7.54 -9.50 -1.70
N ILE A 46 6.31 -9.01 -1.94
CA ILE A 46 5.20 -9.08 -0.97
C ILE A 46 4.88 -10.54 -0.64
N ALA A 47 4.79 -11.39 -1.66
CA ALA A 47 4.55 -12.82 -1.52
C ALA A 47 5.66 -13.49 -0.69
N SER A 48 6.94 -13.18 -0.97
CA SER A 48 8.06 -13.75 -0.22
C SER A 48 8.08 -13.34 1.25
N ASN A 49 7.74 -12.09 1.57
CA ASN A 49 7.57 -11.66 2.96
C ASN A 49 6.44 -12.43 3.64
N MET A 50 5.29 -12.57 2.95
CA MET A 50 4.11 -13.23 3.51
C MET A 50 4.32 -14.72 3.78
N GLU A 51 5.00 -15.43 2.87
CA GLU A 51 5.41 -16.84 3.08
C GLU A 51 6.29 -17.02 4.33
N ARG A 52 7.07 -15.99 4.69
CA ARG A 52 7.93 -15.98 5.88
C ARG A 52 7.23 -15.44 7.13
N GLY A 53 5.96 -15.09 7.02
CA GLY A 53 5.17 -14.51 8.11
C GLY A 53 5.40 -13.02 8.36
N PHE A 54 6.20 -12.34 7.54
CA PHE A 54 6.51 -10.93 7.73
C PHE A 54 5.45 -9.99 7.16
N HIS A 55 5.22 -8.86 7.84
CA HIS A 55 4.47 -7.73 7.31
C HIS A 55 5.28 -7.02 6.22
N THR A 56 4.59 -6.51 5.20
CA THR A 56 5.23 -5.74 4.14
C THR A 56 4.75 -4.29 4.19
N LEU A 57 5.67 -3.35 4.38
CA LEU A 57 5.40 -1.94 4.15
C LEU A 57 5.52 -1.65 2.65
N CYS A 58 4.43 -1.18 2.06
CA CYS A 58 4.35 -0.77 0.67
C CYS A 58 4.36 0.76 0.58
N LEU A 59 5.47 1.30 0.07
CA LEU A 59 5.57 2.70 -0.32
C LEU A 59 4.92 2.89 -1.69
N LEU A 60 4.10 3.93 -1.83
CA LEU A 60 3.32 4.17 -3.05
C LEU A 60 3.99 5.28 -3.87
N ASP A 61 4.05 5.04 -5.18
CA ASP A 61 4.77 5.89 -6.12
C ASP A 61 4.17 7.30 -6.26
N ILE A 62 5.07 8.24 -6.54
CA ILE A 62 4.78 9.66 -6.66
C ILE A 62 5.41 10.15 -7.95
N LYS A 63 4.58 10.58 -8.89
CA LYS A 63 5.03 11.29 -10.08
C LYS A 63 4.99 12.78 -9.83
N THR A 64 6.18 13.37 -9.78
CA THR A 64 6.34 14.82 -9.67
C THR A 64 5.92 15.52 -10.96
N LYS A 65 5.78 16.85 -10.91
CA LYS A 65 5.39 17.68 -12.05
C LYS A 65 6.41 17.56 -13.19
N GLU A 66 6.13 16.68 -14.14
CA GLU A 66 6.93 16.51 -15.36
C GLU A 66 6.30 17.30 -16.52
N GLN A 67 7.13 17.76 -17.46
CA GLN A 67 6.63 18.25 -18.74
C GLN A 67 6.32 17.05 -19.63
N SER A 68 5.15 17.03 -20.27
CA SER A 68 4.86 15.99 -21.25
C SER A 68 5.87 16.09 -22.40
N LEU A 69 6.22 14.94 -23.01
CA LEU A 69 7.16 14.88 -24.13
C LEU A 69 6.73 15.81 -25.27
N GLU A 70 5.42 15.92 -25.52
CA GLU A 70 4.84 16.82 -26.50
C GLU A 70 5.07 18.30 -26.15
N ASN A 71 4.84 18.69 -24.89
CA ASN A 71 5.06 20.07 -24.44
C ASN A 71 6.54 20.44 -24.47
N MET A 72 7.43 19.51 -24.13
CA MET A 72 8.88 19.66 -24.25
C MET A 72 9.31 19.85 -25.71
N MET A 73 8.84 18.98 -26.62
CA MET A 73 9.11 19.07 -28.06
C MET A 73 8.59 20.37 -28.69
N ARG A 74 7.50 20.94 -28.16
CA ARG A 74 6.89 22.19 -28.63
C ARG A 74 7.39 23.45 -27.89
N GLY A 75 8.35 23.32 -26.97
CA GLY A 75 8.89 24.44 -26.19
C GLY A 75 7.86 25.11 -25.27
N ARG A 76 6.79 24.40 -24.88
CA ARG A 76 5.73 24.91 -24.00
C ARG A 76 6.05 24.55 -22.56
N ASN A 77 6.11 25.54 -21.67
CA ASN A 77 6.29 25.36 -20.23
C ASN A 77 4.98 24.92 -19.54
N ILE A 78 4.36 23.85 -20.03
CA ILE A 78 3.15 23.25 -19.45
C ILE A 78 3.56 21.99 -18.70
N PHE A 79 3.35 22.01 -17.38
CA PHE A 79 3.66 20.92 -16.48
C PHE A 79 2.39 20.19 -16.11
N GLU A 80 2.45 18.86 -16.12
CA GLU A 80 1.34 18.06 -15.62
C GLU A 80 1.24 18.17 -14.09
N PRO A 81 0.02 18.09 -13.52
CA PRO A 81 -0.13 18.03 -12.08
C PRO A 81 0.56 16.78 -11.51
N PRO A 82 1.09 16.84 -10.29
CA PRO A 82 1.70 15.66 -9.67
C PRO A 82 0.64 14.58 -9.46
N ARG A 83 1.02 13.32 -9.71
CA ARG A 83 0.15 12.16 -9.50
C ARG A 83 0.69 11.33 -8.35
N TYR A 84 -0.18 10.94 -7.44
CA TYR A 84 0.17 10.15 -6.27
C TYR A 84 -0.62 8.87 -6.32
N LEU A 85 0.05 7.74 -6.20
CA LEU A 85 -0.64 6.46 -6.17
C LEU A 85 -1.36 6.29 -4.83
N THR A 86 -2.66 6.04 -4.88
CA THR A 86 -3.50 5.81 -3.70
C THR A 86 -3.49 4.34 -3.27
N CYS A 87 -3.83 4.05 -2.01
CA CYS A 87 -4.04 2.67 -1.54
C CYS A 87 -5.10 1.92 -2.36
N SER A 88 -6.19 2.58 -2.77
CA SER A 88 -7.22 1.96 -3.63
C SER A 88 -6.64 1.54 -4.98
N GLU A 89 -5.88 2.42 -5.64
CA GLU A 89 -5.23 2.08 -6.91
C GLU A 89 -4.18 0.99 -6.76
N ALA A 90 -3.36 1.05 -5.70
CA ALA A 90 -2.35 0.03 -5.42
C ALA A 90 -3.00 -1.34 -5.15
N ALA A 91 -4.04 -1.39 -4.32
CA ALA A 91 -4.80 -2.60 -4.05
C ALA A 91 -5.42 -3.17 -5.35
N ARG A 92 -5.99 -2.31 -6.20
CA ARG A 92 -6.51 -2.72 -7.52
C ARG A 92 -5.42 -3.32 -8.43
N GLN A 93 -4.22 -2.73 -8.48
CA GLN A 93 -3.10 -3.31 -9.23
C GLN A 93 -2.75 -4.71 -8.71
N LEU A 94 -2.66 -4.88 -7.38
CA LEU A 94 -2.40 -6.19 -6.77
C LEU A 94 -3.49 -7.21 -7.14
N LEU A 95 -4.78 -6.86 -7.06
CA LEU A 95 -5.88 -7.74 -7.46
C LEU A 95 -5.77 -8.18 -8.93
N ILE A 96 -5.42 -7.28 -9.83
CA ILE A 96 -5.21 -7.62 -11.25
C ILE A 96 -4.03 -8.58 -11.42
N ILE A 97 -2.93 -8.40 -10.67
CA ILE A 97 -1.79 -9.33 -10.68
C ILE A 97 -2.22 -10.72 -10.17
N LEU A 98 -3.03 -10.79 -9.11
CA LEU A 98 -3.57 -12.05 -8.60
C LEU A 98 -4.34 -12.80 -9.69
N GLU A 99 -5.22 -12.11 -10.41
CA GLU A 99 -5.97 -12.70 -11.53
C GLU A 99 -5.05 -13.18 -12.66
N ARG A 100 -4.01 -12.42 -13.01
CA ARG A 100 -3.02 -12.82 -14.03
C ARG A 100 -2.29 -14.10 -13.62
N LYS A 101 -1.85 -14.20 -12.37
CA LYS A 101 -1.18 -15.41 -11.85
C LYS A 101 -2.10 -16.62 -11.88
N ARG A 102 -3.36 -16.49 -11.45
CA ARG A 102 -4.34 -17.59 -11.55
C ARG A 102 -4.58 -18.04 -12.99
N LYS A 103 -4.71 -17.10 -13.94
CA LYS A 103 -4.83 -17.42 -15.38
C LYS A 103 -3.60 -18.14 -15.94
N ALA A 104 -2.42 -17.88 -15.37
CA ALA A 104 -1.18 -18.58 -15.70
C ALA A 104 -1.01 -19.91 -14.95
N GLY A 105 -1.99 -20.35 -14.14
CA GLY A 105 -1.93 -21.58 -13.36
C GLY A 105 -1.04 -21.49 -12.11
N ILE A 106 -0.70 -20.28 -11.67
CA ILE A 106 0.09 -20.03 -10.46
C ILE A 106 -0.87 -19.63 -9.35
N GLU A 107 -0.95 -20.43 -8.28
CA GLU A 107 -1.77 -20.10 -7.11
C GLU A 107 -1.11 -18.94 -6.33
N PRO A 108 -1.82 -17.82 -6.13
CA PRO A 108 -1.26 -16.71 -5.39
C PRO A 108 -1.10 -17.00 -3.89
N VAL A 109 -0.03 -16.48 -3.28
CA VAL A 109 0.26 -16.61 -1.84
C VAL A 109 -0.80 -15.91 -0.98
N TYR A 110 -1.38 -14.85 -1.52
CA TYR A 110 -2.43 -14.07 -0.88
C TYR A 110 -3.56 -13.80 -1.85
N ASN A 111 -4.75 -13.51 -1.34
CA ASN A 111 -5.96 -13.35 -2.12
C ASN A 111 -6.72 -12.05 -1.79
N GLU A 112 -7.87 -11.85 -2.41
CA GLU A 112 -8.75 -10.70 -2.21
C GLU A 112 -9.16 -10.45 -0.75
N SER A 113 -9.29 -11.50 0.05
CA SER A 113 -9.71 -11.45 1.45
C SER A 113 -8.54 -11.22 2.41
N SER A 114 -7.31 -11.12 1.89
CA SER A 114 -6.12 -10.92 2.72
C SER A 114 -6.20 -9.59 3.46
N PRO A 115 -5.74 -9.52 4.72
CA PRO A 115 -5.73 -8.29 5.49
C PRO A 115 -4.90 -7.21 4.81
N CYS A 116 -5.35 -5.97 4.90
CA CYS A 116 -4.71 -4.80 4.31
C CYS A 116 -4.92 -3.59 5.22
N VAL A 117 -3.84 -2.85 5.47
CA VAL A 117 -3.90 -1.58 6.22
C VAL A 117 -3.55 -0.45 5.26
N GLY A 118 -4.47 0.49 5.09
CA GLY A 118 -4.28 1.69 4.30
C GLY A 118 -4.03 2.87 5.21
N LEU A 119 -3.00 3.65 4.92
CA LEU A 119 -2.65 4.83 5.70
C LEU A 119 -2.54 6.03 4.76
N ALA A 120 -3.12 7.15 5.18
CA ALA A 120 -3.02 8.43 4.48
C ALA A 120 -2.61 9.54 5.45
N ARG A 121 -1.71 10.41 4.99
CA ARG A 121 -1.26 11.63 5.67
C ARG A 121 -0.80 11.34 7.11
N VAL A 122 0.03 10.31 7.25
CA VAL A 122 0.59 9.90 8.54
C VAL A 122 1.32 11.06 9.22
N GLY A 123 0.94 11.37 10.45
CA GLY A 123 1.46 12.48 11.25
C GLY A 123 0.83 13.85 10.97
N TRP A 124 -0.21 13.93 10.14
CA TRP A 124 -0.99 15.15 9.89
C TRP A 124 -2.25 15.15 10.76
N ASP A 125 -2.84 16.34 10.97
CA ASP A 125 -4.07 16.49 11.78
C ASP A 125 -5.25 15.71 11.22
N ASP A 126 -5.26 15.48 9.90
CA ASP A 126 -6.31 14.75 9.18
C ASP A 126 -5.86 13.35 8.73
N GLN A 127 -4.89 12.75 9.44
CA GLN A 127 -4.44 11.37 9.24
C GLN A 127 -5.63 10.40 9.17
N LYS A 128 -5.58 9.45 8.23
CA LYS A 128 -6.53 8.33 8.16
C LYS A 128 -5.81 6.99 8.14
N ILE A 129 -6.37 6.03 8.88
CA ILE A 129 -5.92 4.64 8.92
C ILE A 129 -7.15 3.76 8.80
N VAL A 130 -7.10 2.77 7.91
CA VAL A 130 -8.19 1.81 7.68
C VAL A 130 -7.62 0.41 7.62
N PHE A 131 -8.27 -0.52 8.32
CA PHE A 131 -7.97 -1.95 8.27
C PHE A 131 -9.16 -2.70 7.64
N CYS A 132 -8.94 -3.33 6.49
CA CYS A 132 -9.96 -4.10 5.79
C CYS A 132 -9.30 -5.17 4.90
N SER A 133 -10.09 -5.91 4.12
CA SER A 133 -9.55 -6.81 3.11
C SER A 133 -8.90 -6.05 1.95
N LEU A 134 -7.98 -6.71 1.23
CA LEU A 134 -7.38 -6.16 0.01
C LEU A 134 -8.43 -5.73 -1.02
N LYS A 135 -9.53 -6.49 -1.12
CA LYS A 135 -10.66 -6.16 -1.99
C LYS A 135 -11.37 -4.89 -1.56
N GLU A 136 -11.72 -4.76 -0.29
CA GLU A 136 -12.36 -3.56 0.25
C GLU A 136 -11.46 -2.34 0.12
N MET A 137 -10.15 -2.49 0.36
CA MET A 137 -9.17 -1.41 0.18
C MET A 137 -9.18 -0.87 -1.24
N SER A 138 -9.36 -1.73 -2.26
CA SER A 138 -9.43 -1.29 -3.66
C SER A 138 -10.61 -0.37 -3.96
N GLN A 139 -11.60 -0.31 -3.06
CA GLN A 139 -12.80 0.52 -3.18
C GLN A 139 -12.84 1.66 -2.17
N TYR A 140 -11.87 1.75 -1.27
CA TYR A 140 -11.89 2.68 -0.14
C TYR A 140 -11.17 3.99 -0.46
N ASP A 141 -11.83 5.13 -0.24
CA ASP A 141 -11.24 6.46 -0.38
C ASP A 141 -10.68 6.97 0.95
N LEU A 142 -9.35 6.99 1.07
CA LEU A 142 -8.62 7.55 2.22
C LEU A 142 -8.40 9.07 2.11
N GLY A 143 -8.92 9.71 1.05
CA GLY A 143 -8.79 11.13 0.79
C GLY A 143 -7.46 11.50 0.14
N PRO A 144 -6.92 12.70 0.42
CA PRO A 144 -5.75 13.22 -0.29
C PRO A 144 -4.43 12.50 0.07
N PRO A 145 -3.44 12.54 -0.83
CA PRO A 145 -2.09 11.99 -0.59
C PRO A 145 -1.37 12.67 0.59
N LEU A 146 -0.30 12.11 1.14
CA LEU A 146 0.44 10.91 0.75
C LEU A 146 -0.11 9.63 1.37
N HIS A 147 -0.08 8.53 0.62
CA HIS A 147 -0.55 7.22 1.08
C HIS A 147 0.60 6.22 1.22
N CYS A 148 0.45 5.27 2.15
CA CYS A 148 1.21 4.03 2.19
C CYS A 148 0.29 2.88 2.58
N MET A 149 0.70 1.64 2.29
CA MET A 149 -0.12 0.45 2.53
C MET A 149 0.71 -0.60 3.24
N ILE A 150 0.08 -1.41 4.08
CA ILE A 150 0.72 -2.55 4.74
C ILE A 150 -0.08 -3.79 4.36
N LEU A 151 0.62 -4.82 3.89
CA LEU A 151 0.08 -6.18 3.83
C LEU A 151 0.64 -6.99 5.00
N PRO A 152 -0.17 -7.27 6.04
CA PRO A 152 0.27 -8.08 7.15
C PRO A 152 0.52 -9.53 6.70
N GLY A 153 1.69 -10.07 7.07
CA GLY A 153 1.93 -11.52 7.11
C GLY A 153 1.22 -12.21 8.28
N GLN A 154 1.94 -13.06 9.01
CA GLN A 154 1.39 -13.74 10.18
C GLN A 154 1.22 -12.73 11.32
N MET A 155 -0.01 -12.60 11.83
CA MET A 155 -0.33 -11.67 12.91
C MET A 155 -0.51 -12.41 14.24
N HIS A 156 0.04 -11.85 15.31
CA HIS A 156 -0.29 -12.24 16.68
C HIS A 156 -1.70 -11.73 17.06
N PRO A 157 -2.48 -12.42 17.93
CA PRO A 157 -3.82 -11.97 18.32
C PRO A 157 -3.90 -10.52 18.79
N LEU A 158 -2.89 -10.04 19.53
CA LEU A 158 -2.80 -8.64 19.97
C LEU A 158 -2.67 -7.65 18.80
N GLU A 159 -2.00 -8.04 17.72
CA GLU A 159 -1.89 -7.21 16.51
C GLU A 159 -3.25 -7.15 15.80
N VAL A 160 -3.99 -8.26 15.77
CA VAL A 160 -5.36 -8.30 15.23
C VAL A 160 -6.29 -7.40 16.04
N GLU A 161 -6.31 -7.54 17.37
CA GLU A 161 -7.13 -6.70 18.26
C GLU A 161 -6.83 -5.21 18.08
N MET A 162 -5.55 -4.88 17.88
CA MET A 162 -5.11 -3.52 17.60
C MET A 162 -5.63 -3.03 16.25
N LEU A 163 -5.41 -3.80 15.18
CA LEU A 163 -5.85 -3.42 13.82
C LEU A 163 -7.36 -3.34 13.69
N ASP A 164 -8.10 -4.15 14.45
CA ASP A 164 -9.57 -4.15 14.49
C ASP A 164 -10.16 -2.80 14.91
N THR A 165 -9.41 -1.99 15.67
CA THR A 165 -9.83 -0.61 16.02
C THR A 165 -9.88 0.33 14.81
N PHE A 166 -9.26 -0.05 13.69
CA PHE A 166 -9.24 0.70 12.43
C PHE A 166 -10.17 0.10 11.37
N LYS A 167 -11.00 -0.89 11.71
CA LYS A 167 -12.01 -1.38 10.77
C LYS A 167 -13.00 -0.27 10.43
N PRO A 168 -13.36 -0.09 9.15
CA PRO A 168 -14.38 0.87 8.78
C PRO A 168 -15.71 0.45 9.40
N ALA A 169 -16.53 1.42 9.81
CA ALA A 169 -17.86 1.14 10.32
C ALA A 169 -18.66 0.34 9.27
N THR A 170 -19.21 -0.80 9.67
CA THR A 170 -20.11 -1.58 8.82
C THR A 170 -21.37 -0.75 8.59
N VAL A 171 -21.69 -0.45 7.33
CA VAL A 171 -22.96 0.19 6.94
C VAL A 171 -24.09 -0.82 7.06
#